data_AF-A0AA95ZJ78-F1
#
_entry.id   AF-A0AA95ZJ78-F1
#
_cell.length_a   1.000
_cell.length_b   1.000
_cell.length_c   1.000
_cell.angle_alpha   90.00
_cell.angle_beta   90.00
_cell.angle_gamma   90.00
#
_symmetry.space_group_name_H-M   'P 1'
#
loop_
_entity.id
_entity.type
_entity.pdbx_description
1 polymer ?
#
loop_
_entity_poly.entity_id
_entity_poly.type
_entity_poly.pdbx_seq_one_letter_code
_entity_poly.pdbx_strand_id
1 'polypeptide(L)'
;MVELPFTEAVLIGRHLQLSELHTYLNTAPLRDLRDAATPAPVAADASGRSAQTFLVEVEIRQGGTVRRAAARGRDIYAITAPLVVEAVERILGTETAQGGVFAPGALFDASSFLAALAPDLVLS
;
A
#
# COMPACT_ATOMS: atom_id res chain seq x y z
N MET A 1 6.15 -16.58 5.12
CA MET A 1 6.54 -15.24 4.66
C MET A 1 8.05 -15.10 4.80
N VAL A 2 8.66 -14.09 4.18
CA VAL A 2 10.08 -13.75 4.36
C VAL A 2 10.16 -12.28 4.80
N GLU A 3 11.04 -12.00 5.76
CA GLU A 3 11.31 -10.64 6.21
C GLU A 3 12.31 -9.98 5.26
N LEU A 4 11.96 -8.81 4.72
CA LEU A 4 12.75 -8.07 3.76
C LEU A 4 12.48 -6.57 3.93
N PRO A 5 13.49 -5.69 3.90
CA PRO A 5 13.24 -4.26 3.94
C PRO A 5 12.58 -3.78 2.64
N PHE A 6 11.50 -3.03 2.77
CA PHE A 6 10.91 -2.30 1.66
C PHE A 6 11.31 -0.81 1.67
N THR A 7 11.19 -0.14 0.53
CA THR A 7 11.68 1.23 0.35
C THR A 7 10.92 2.25 1.19
N GLU A 8 9.66 1.98 1.51
CA GLU A 8 8.81 2.82 2.36
C GLU A 8 9.25 2.89 3.83
N ALA A 9 10.14 1.98 4.28
CA ALA A 9 10.66 2.00 5.66
C ALA A 9 11.26 3.36 6.03
N VAL A 10 11.93 4.02 5.07
CA VAL A 10 12.52 5.37 5.25
C VAL A 10 11.44 6.43 5.42
N LEU A 11 10.30 6.29 4.74
CA LEU A 11 9.19 7.23 4.85
C LEU A 11 8.44 7.06 6.16
N ILE A 12 8.16 5.81 6.56
CA ILE A 12 7.48 5.47 7.83
C ILE A 12 8.24 6.05 9.02
N GLY A 13 9.55 5.78 9.12
CA GLY A 13 10.39 6.26 10.22
C GLY A 13 10.54 7.78 10.30
N ARG A 14 10.18 8.54 9.24
CA ARG A 14 10.21 10.01 9.27
C ARG A 14 9.04 10.66 9.99
N HIS A 15 7.90 9.96 10.12
CA HIS A 15 6.68 10.53 10.70
C HIS A 15 6.05 9.67 11.79
N LEU A 16 6.56 8.45 12.02
CA LEU A 16 6.17 7.60 13.14
C LEU A 16 7.37 7.31 14.04
N GLN A 17 7.16 7.44 15.35
CA GLN A 17 8.14 7.04 16.36
C GLN A 17 8.02 5.55 16.61
N LEU A 18 8.90 4.76 15.99
CA LEU A 18 8.93 3.31 16.09
C LEU A 18 10.25 2.87 16.72
N SER A 19 10.20 1.89 17.63
CA SER A 19 11.39 1.20 18.13
C SER A 19 11.86 0.12 17.15
N GLU A 20 10.92 -0.54 16.48
CA GLU A 20 11.15 -1.65 15.55
C GLU A 20 10.16 -1.52 14.37
N LEU A 21 10.62 -1.89 13.18
CA LEU A 21 9.81 -1.98 11.97
C LEU A 21 10.15 -3.29 11.26
N HIS A 22 9.16 -4.16 11.14
CA HIS A 22 9.28 -5.43 10.44
C HIS A 22 8.38 -5.40 9.21
N THR A 23 8.91 -5.86 8.08
CA THR A 23 8.19 -5.91 6.80
C THR A 23 8.34 -7.31 6.22
N TYR A 24 7.23 -7.86 5.74
CA TYR A 24 7.15 -9.24 5.29
C TYR A 24 6.52 -9.33 3.91
N LEU A 25 7.04 -10.21 3.07
CA LEU A 25 6.43 -10.60 1.80
C LEU A 25 6.04 -12.08 1.84
N ASN A 26 4.92 -12.43 1.22
CA ASN A 26 4.70 -13.83 0.89
C ASN A 26 5.76 -14.30 -0.13
N THR A 27 6.09 -15.58 -0.13
CA THR A 27 7.22 -16.06 -0.95
C THR A 27 6.80 -16.41 -2.38
N ALA A 28 5.52 -16.37 -2.72
CA ALA A 28 5.03 -16.76 -4.04
C ALA A 28 5.56 -15.83 -5.15
N PRO A 29 5.41 -14.49 -5.09
CA PRO A 29 5.95 -13.59 -6.12
C PRO A 29 7.47 -13.71 -6.29
N LEU A 30 8.20 -14.02 -5.21
CA LEU A 30 9.65 -14.23 -5.27
C LEU A 30 10.04 -15.53 -5.97
N ARG A 31 9.20 -16.57 -5.87
CA ARG A 31 9.39 -17.81 -6.64
C ARG A 31 9.08 -17.56 -8.10
N ASP A 32 7.96 -16.91 -8.40
CA ASP A 32 7.54 -16.56 -9.76
C ASP A 32 8.63 -15.74 -10.47
N LEU A 33 9.21 -14.74 -9.78
CA LEU A 33 10.29 -13.91 -10.33
C LEU A 33 11.59 -14.69 -10.64
N ARG A 34 11.84 -15.79 -9.92
CA ARG A 34 13.04 -16.62 -10.08
C ARG A 34 12.85 -17.76 -11.06
N ASP A 35 11.61 -18.12 -11.36
CA ASP A 35 11.29 -19.18 -12.30
C ASP A 35 11.21 -18.61 -13.72
N ALA A 36 12.18 -19.00 -14.56
CA ALA A 36 12.23 -18.59 -15.96
C ALA A 36 11.06 -19.16 -16.80
N ALA A 37 10.34 -20.16 -16.29
CA ALA A 37 9.14 -20.70 -16.90
C ALA A 37 7.86 -19.92 -16.52
N THR A 38 7.94 -18.95 -15.61
CA THR A 38 6.81 -18.08 -15.26
C THR A 38 6.32 -17.33 -16.51
N PRO A 39 5.05 -17.51 -16.91
CA PRO A 39 4.53 -16.82 -18.09
C PRO A 39 4.36 -15.33 -17.83
N ALA A 40 4.30 -14.54 -18.90
CA ALA A 40 3.92 -13.14 -18.81
C ALA A 40 2.50 -13.01 -18.20
N PRO A 41 2.22 -11.94 -17.43
CA PRO A 41 0.88 -11.69 -16.90
C PRO A 41 -0.16 -11.69 -18.02
N VAL A 42 -1.26 -12.42 -17.82
CA VAL A 42 -2.39 -12.47 -18.73
C VAL A 42 -3.52 -11.61 -18.18
N ALA A 43 -4.05 -10.73 -19.02
CA ALA A 43 -5.21 -9.93 -18.68
C ALA A 43 -6.40 -10.84 -18.36
N ALA A 44 -7.03 -10.61 -17.22
CA ALA A 44 -8.18 -11.36 -16.76
C ALA A 44 -9.53 -10.71 -17.10
N ASP A 45 -9.50 -9.50 -17.67
CA ASP A 45 -10.66 -8.83 -18.25
C ASP A 45 -10.26 -7.86 -19.38
N ALA A 46 -11.26 -7.26 -20.03
CA ALA A 46 -11.07 -6.33 -21.15
C ALA A 46 -10.30 -5.04 -20.79
N SER A 47 -10.17 -4.71 -19.49
CA SER A 47 -9.40 -3.54 -19.03
C SER A 47 -7.90 -3.83 -18.88
N GLY A 48 -7.47 -5.08 -19.14
CA GLY A 48 -6.07 -5.47 -19.04
C GLY A 48 -5.63 -5.89 -17.63
N ARG A 49 -6.54 -5.89 -16.65
CA ARG A 49 -6.19 -6.14 -15.24
C ARG A 49 -5.78 -7.58 -14.99
N SER A 50 -4.78 -7.77 -14.14
CA SER A 50 -4.37 -9.07 -13.60
C SER A 50 -5.50 -9.71 -12.78
N ALA A 51 -5.58 -11.05 -12.74
CA ALA A 51 -6.46 -11.78 -11.83
C ALA A 51 -5.94 -11.80 -10.38
N GLN A 52 -4.68 -11.42 -10.16
CA GLN A 52 -4.02 -11.55 -8.87
C GLN A 52 -4.70 -10.69 -7.82
N THR A 53 -4.87 -11.24 -6.63
CA THR A 53 -5.34 -10.49 -5.46
C THR A 53 -4.16 -10.15 -4.57
N PHE A 54 -4.27 -9.04 -3.84
CA PHE A 54 -3.28 -8.67 -2.84
C PHE A 54 -3.95 -8.40 -1.49
N LEU A 55 -3.15 -8.50 -0.44
CA LEU A 55 -3.50 -8.19 0.94
C LEU A 55 -2.29 -7.47 1.56
N VAL A 56 -2.55 -6.33 2.18
CA VAL A 56 -1.60 -5.62 3.04
C VAL A 56 -2.19 -5.64 4.44
N GLU A 57 -1.45 -6.20 5.39
CA GLU A 57 -1.80 -6.20 6.80
C GLU A 57 -0.78 -5.38 7.59
N VAL A 58 -1.28 -4.60 8.54
CA VAL A 58 -0.46 -3.81 9.46
C VAL A 58 -0.85 -4.19 10.88
N GLU A 59 0.15 -4.50 11.69
CA GLU A 59 0.01 -4.64 13.14
C GLU A 59 0.85 -3.58 13.83
N ILE A 60 0.26 -2.84 14.76
CA ILE A 60 0.97 -1.91 15.64
C ILE A 60 0.84 -2.41 17.07
N ARG A 61 1.98 -2.48 17.76
CA ARG A 61 2.07 -2.85 19.17
C ARG A 61 2.59 -1.68 19.99
N GLN A 62 1.89 -1.35 21.07
CA GLN A 62 2.32 -0.35 22.05
C GLN A 62 2.04 -0.87 23.45
N GLY A 63 3.10 -1.21 24.20
CA GLY A 63 2.97 -1.92 25.48
C GLY A 63 2.23 -3.24 25.29
N GLY A 64 1.15 -3.45 26.06
CA GLY A 64 0.27 -4.61 25.93
C GLY A 64 -0.83 -4.49 24.87
N THR A 65 -0.95 -3.34 24.18
CA THR A 65 -2.01 -3.09 23.20
C THR A 65 -1.55 -3.49 21.81
N VAL A 66 -2.40 -4.22 21.08
CA VAL A 66 -2.21 -4.57 19.67
C VAL A 66 -3.38 -4.04 18.85
N ARG A 67 -3.08 -3.33 17.76
CA ARG A 67 -4.06 -2.87 16.77
C ARG A 67 -3.70 -3.45 15.41
N ARG A 68 -4.73 -3.80 14.64
CA ARG A 68 -4.57 -4.34 13.29
C ARG A 68 -5.46 -3.62 12.30
N ALA A 69 -4.99 -3.53 11.08
CA ALA A 69 -5.76 -3.08 9.93
C ALA A 69 -5.30 -3.85 8.70
N ALA A 70 -6.22 -4.09 7.77
CA ALA A 70 -5.95 -4.77 6.52
C ALA A 70 -6.61 -4.05 5.34
N ALA A 71 -5.91 -4.05 4.21
CA ALA A 71 -6.39 -3.55 2.94
C ALA A 71 -6.19 -4.63 1.88
N ARG A 72 -7.23 -4.91 1.09
CA ARG A 72 -7.20 -5.94 0.04
C ARG A 72 -7.86 -5.47 -1.24
N GLY A 73 -7.46 -6.08 -2.34
CA GLY A 73 -8.02 -5.81 -3.66
C GLY A 73 -7.53 -6.79 -4.72
N ARG A 74 -7.88 -6.49 -5.97
CA ARG A 74 -7.41 -7.21 -7.16
C ARG A 74 -6.49 -6.27 -7.94
N ASP A 75 -5.42 -6.84 -8.47
CA ASP A 75 -4.39 -6.16 -9.24
C ASP A 75 -3.81 -4.97 -8.46
N ILE A 76 -2.75 -5.24 -7.68
CA ILE A 76 -2.12 -4.21 -6.85
C ILE A 76 -1.62 -3.01 -7.68
N TYR A 77 -1.29 -3.22 -8.95
CA TYR A 77 -0.85 -2.15 -9.84
C TYR A 77 -2.02 -1.31 -10.35
N ALA A 78 -3.21 -1.90 -10.53
CA ALA A 78 -4.41 -1.17 -10.93
C ALA A 78 -4.83 -0.09 -9.93
N ILE A 79 -4.48 -0.22 -8.64
CA ILE A 79 -4.78 0.78 -7.60
C ILE A 79 -3.80 1.96 -7.62
N THR A 80 -2.63 1.82 -8.25
CA THR A 80 -1.62 2.89 -8.26
C THR A 80 -2.18 4.18 -8.86
N ALA A 81 -2.91 4.09 -9.97
CA ALA A 81 -3.47 5.27 -10.63
C ALA A 81 -4.54 5.97 -9.77
N PRO A 82 -5.58 5.29 -9.23
CA PRO A 82 -6.50 5.87 -8.27
C PRO A 82 -5.81 6.50 -7.05
N LEU A 83 -4.78 5.85 -6.50
CA LEU A 83 -4.04 6.35 -5.33
C LEU A 83 -3.32 7.67 -5.63
N VAL A 84 -2.69 7.77 -6.80
CA VAL A 84 -2.02 9.01 -7.25
C VAL A 84 -3.04 10.11 -7.54
N VAL A 85 -4.16 9.79 -8.21
CA VAL A 85 -5.22 10.76 -8.52
C VAL A 85 -5.82 11.33 -7.23
N GLU A 86 -6.18 10.48 -6.26
CA GLU A 86 -6.71 10.91 -4.97
C GLU A 86 -5.74 11.85 -4.23
N ALA A 87 -4.45 11.54 -4.24
CA ALA A 87 -3.44 12.42 -3.65
C ALA A 87 -3.37 13.79 -4.34
N VAL A 88 -3.41 13.81 -5.67
CA VAL A 88 -3.41 15.06 -6.45
C VAL A 88 -4.67 15.88 -6.18
N GLU A 89 -5.85 15.25 -6.18
CA GLU A 89 -7.12 15.93 -5.89
C GLU A 89 -7.13 16.57 -4.51
N ARG A 90 -6.65 15.87 -3.47
CA ARG A 90 -6.53 16.43 -2.11
C ARG A 90 -5.56 17.59 -2.04
N ILE A 91 -4.39 17.47 -2.67
CA ILE A 91 -3.39 18.54 -2.70
C ILE A 91 -3.96 19.80 -3.36
N LEU A 92 -4.69 19.65 -4.47
CA LEU A 92 -5.31 20.76 -5.19
C LEU A 92 -6.54 21.33 -4.45
N GLY A 93 -7.25 20.51 -3.69
CA GLY A 93 -8.47 20.88 -2.97
C GLY A 93 -8.26 21.52 -1.59
N THR A 94 -7.08 21.37 -0.98
CA THR A 94 -6.76 21.99 0.31
C THR A 94 -5.98 23.29 0.16
N GLU A 95 -6.42 24.37 0.83
CA GLU A 95 -5.66 25.64 0.93
C GLU A 95 -4.34 25.49 1.71
N THR A 96 -4.16 24.37 2.43
CA THR A 96 -3.01 24.09 3.29
C THR A 96 -1.81 23.47 2.56
N ALA A 97 -1.69 23.62 1.24
CA ALA A 97 -0.47 23.25 0.52
C ALA A 97 0.70 24.19 0.89
N GLN A 98 1.19 24.07 2.12
CA GLN A 98 2.51 24.54 2.50
C GLN A 98 3.52 23.76 1.66
N GLY A 99 4.32 24.47 0.86
CA GLY A 99 5.36 23.85 0.04
C GLY A 99 6.29 22.96 0.88
N GLY A 100 6.80 21.89 0.29
CA GLY A 100 7.67 20.94 0.98
C GLY A 100 7.63 19.55 0.38
N VAL A 101 8.25 18.60 1.08
CA VAL A 101 8.26 17.17 0.74
C VAL A 101 7.73 16.39 1.94
N PHE A 102 6.65 15.64 1.74
CA PHE A 102 5.96 14.92 2.80
C PHE A 102 5.76 13.46 2.43
N ALA A 103 5.82 12.58 3.43
CA ALA A 103 5.32 11.22 3.27
C ALA A 103 3.78 11.26 3.19
N PRO A 104 3.13 10.45 2.33
CA PRO A 104 1.67 10.45 2.21
C PRO A 104 0.96 10.20 3.55
N GLY A 105 1.47 9.27 4.36
CA GLY A 105 0.94 8.95 5.69
C GLY A 105 1.12 10.06 6.74
N ALA A 106 1.96 11.06 6.48
CA ALA A 106 2.09 12.26 7.30
C ALA A 106 1.17 13.40 6.82
N LEU A 107 0.78 13.39 5.55
CA LEU A 107 0.06 14.48 4.90
C LEU A 107 -1.46 14.26 4.90
N PHE A 108 -1.91 13.02 4.71
CA PHE A 108 -3.33 12.71 4.55
C PHE A 108 -3.88 11.92 5.73
N ASP A 109 -5.17 12.14 6.03
CA ASP A 109 -5.91 11.24 6.91
C ASP A 109 -6.05 9.86 6.24
N ALA A 110 -5.39 8.84 6.80
CA ALA A 110 -5.29 7.53 6.18
C ALA A 110 -6.65 6.84 5.99
N SER A 111 -7.57 6.98 6.96
CA SER A 111 -8.88 6.33 6.88
C SER A 111 -9.72 6.91 5.75
N SER A 112 -9.82 8.24 5.68
CA SER A 112 -10.52 8.95 4.62
C SER A 112 -9.87 8.71 3.26
N PHE A 113 -8.55 8.72 3.19
CA PHE A 113 -7.79 8.52 1.95
C PHE A 113 -8.04 7.13 1.36
N LEU A 114 -7.86 6.09 2.17
CA LEU A 114 -8.01 4.71 1.69
C LEU A 114 -9.48 4.36 1.41
N ALA A 115 -10.44 4.95 2.13
CA ALA A 115 -11.87 4.76 1.86
C ALA A 115 -12.31 5.35 0.51
N ALA A 116 -11.65 6.41 0.03
CA ALA A 116 -11.93 7.00 -1.29
C ALA A 116 -11.56 6.06 -2.46
N LEU A 117 -10.72 5.05 -2.22
CA LEU A 117 -10.31 4.06 -3.21
C LEU A 117 -11.31 2.90 -3.37
N ALA A 118 -12.45 2.94 -2.67
CA ALA A 118 -13.52 1.98 -2.86
C ALA A 118 -14.16 2.16 -4.26
N PRO A 119 -14.57 1.09 -4.95
CA PRO A 119 -14.60 -0.30 -4.48
C PRO A 119 -13.31 -1.10 -4.75
N ASP A 120 -12.30 -0.50 -5.40
CA ASP A 120 -11.09 -1.22 -5.81
C ASP A 120 -10.22 -1.65 -4.61
N LEU A 121 -10.34 -0.92 -3.49
CA LEU A 121 -9.74 -1.26 -2.20
C LEU A 121 -10.80 -1.51 -1.12
N VAL A 122 -10.68 -2.63 -0.41
CA VAL A 122 -11.54 -2.99 0.73
C VAL A 122 -10.71 -2.97 2.01
N LEU A 123 -11.20 -2.24 3.02
CA LEU A 123 -10.58 -2.10 4.34
C LEU A 123 -11.27 -2.99 5.39
N SER A 124 -10.50 -3.51 6.35
CA SER A 124 -10.99 -4.27 7.51
C SER A 124 -10.09 -4.17 8.72
#